data_AF-W4EME9-F1
#
_entry.id   AF-W4EME9-F1
#
_cell.length_a   1.000
_cell.length_b   1.000
_cell.length_c   1.000
_cell.angle_alpha   90.00
_cell.angle_beta   90.00
_cell.angle_gamma   90.00
#
_symmetry.space_group_name_H-M   'P 1'
#
loop_
_entity.id
_entity.type
_entity.pdbx_description
1 polymer ?
#
loop_
_entity_poly.entity_id
_entity_poly.type
_entity_poly.pdbx_seq_one_letter_code
_entity_poly.pdbx_strand_id
1 'polypeptide(L)'
;MHVRENGLIKQWQAFIEITKNIENTTDVQKIIEVVIDTIDKADGGFLLLWDATQETLIIEAAVNFKEEYYIQSRLASGEGISGTVFKTGKTLVIHGESAVKKAMSNMKEPNYQYYLKSSVQQVPPKSCLSVPITYKDKKIGVLTLDNFFSNDYFTEEEIGFVEAIATQIAIVFILSQNLEEKEKRAQTLSSTLASHHSLNEIILNARDTKQIILSLASMIDKELLYFDAEGHYLFGSHSSTNMNLPTIIDWIELSLYQFPSKKQYFQVSLPNELTGYIFKISSLYGITGYLLVICPANSLDVYSKLTLSHGTAIMAIEQMKEQKFLESKVQERMALFQQLLISQSDQTLNTMFDDTYFQAYCLLSYKQEGFNEANYANTLNLESQYQNKFRPIGNCIFFPHKDSLIILIALRDQHENIESSLNKYITLQNNERILIGRVIANIEGIFASYQDLELLQNTQHLIDGTIISYKKLGIYRYLLSMSSIEKQYFVEEILNPILPSQDNQRTKNDLLDTLINYFHCHKNVAQTAERMHMHQNTVYYRIQQIEEKLQLDLNDIQHAMNIQAALFLYNQQP
;
A
#
# COMPACT_ATOMS: atom_id res chain seq x y z
N MET A 1 34.36 -76.42 -9.74
CA MET A 1 33.85 -75.38 -10.68
C MET A 1 32.38 -75.07 -10.43
N HIS A 2 31.47 -76.06 -10.46
CA HIS A 2 30.03 -75.83 -10.27
C HIS A 2 29.57 -75.17 -8.95
N VAL A 3 30.24 -75.43 -7.81
CA VAL A 3 29.87 -74.77 -6.53
C VAL A 3 30.21 -73.26 -6.55
N ARG A 4 31.27 -72.88 -7.28
CA ARG A 4 31.74 -71.48 -7.39
C ARG A 4 30.85 -70.67 -8.34
N GLU A 5 30.37 -71.29 -9.43
CA GLU A 5 29.40 -70.67 -10.35
C GLU A 5 28.04 -70.41 -9.68
N ASN A 6 27.55 -71.34 -8.84
CA ASN A 6 26.27 -71.18 -8.15
C ASN A 6 26.27 -70.05 -7.11
N GLY A 7 27.38 -69.85 -6.38
CA GLY A 7 27.50 -68.76 -5.40
C GLY A 7 27.46 -67.38 -6.04
N LEU A 8 28.14 -67.20 -7.17
CA LEU A 8 28.15 -65.93 -7.91
C LEU A 8 26.76 -65.59 -8.48
N ILE A 9 26.03 -66.59 -8.95
CA ILE A 9 24.65 -66.42 -9.45
C ILE A 9 23.72 -66.00 -8.30
N LYS A 10 23.83 -66.62 -7.12
CA LYS A 10 23.05 -66.28 -5.93
C LYS A 10 23.30 -64.83 -5.50
N GLN A 11 24.56 -64.39 -5.45
CA GLN A 11 24.95 -63.01 -5.16
C GLN A 11 24.41 -62.00 -6.19
N TRP A 12 24.49 -62.32 -7.48
CA TRP A 12 23.94 -61.48 -8.55
C TRP A 12 22.41 -61.35 -8.46
N GLN A 13 21.71 -62.44 -8.17
CA GLN A 13 20.26 -62.42 -7.97
C GLN A 13 19.86 -61.57 -6.77
N ALA A 14 20.54 -61.73 -5.64
CA ALA A 14 20.33 -60.92 -4.44
C ALA A 14 20.58 -59.43 -4.69
N PHE A 15 21.65 -59.09 -5.42
CA PHE A 15 21.95 -57.71 -5.80
C PHE A 15 20.82 -57.10 -6.67
N ILE A 16 20.32 -57.86 -7.66
CA ILE A 16 19.22 -57.41 -8.52
C ILE A 16 17.92 -57.26 -7.73
N GLU A 17 17.63 -58.18 -6.82
CA GLU A 17 16.44 -58.14 -5.97
C GLU A 17 16.43 -56.90 -5.07
N ILE A 18 17.55 -56.64 -4.39
CA ILE A 18 17.73 -55.43 -3.59
C ILE A 18 17.56 -54.21 -4.48
N THR A 19 18.23 -54.16 -5.64
CA THR A 19 18.19 -53.02 -6.56
C THR A 19 16.79 -52.75 -7.15
N LYS A 20 16.01 -53.79 -7.48
CA LYS A 20 14.65 -53.65 -8.02
C LYS A 20 13.63 -53.19 -6.99
N ASN A 21 13.84 -53.55 -5.73
CA ASN A 21 12.92 -53.18 -4.65
C ASN A 21 13.28 -51.84 -3.99
N ILE A 22 14.39 -51.19 -4.38
CA ILE A 22 14.85 -49.87 -3.90
C ILE A 22 13.74 -48.80 -3.87
N GLU A 23 12.83 -48.79 -4.85
CA GLU A 23 11.77 -47.79 -4.94
C GLU A 23 10.61 -48.01 -3.93
N ASN A 24 10.45 -49.24 -3.42
CA ASN A 24 9.30 -49.63 -2.60
C ASN A 24 9.67 -50.11 -1.18
N THR A 25 10.94 -50.35 -0.88
CA THR A 25 11.37 -50.79 0.46
C THR A 25 12.10 -49.69 1.22
N THR A 26 11.38 -49.05 2.13
CA THR A 26 11.93 -48.40 3.34
C THR A 26 12.44 -49.41 4.37
N ASP A 27 12.34 -50.71 4.09
CA ASP A 27 12.57 -51.77 5.03
C ASP A 27 14.03 -52.26 5.00
N VAL A 28 14.88 -51.52 5.69
CA VAL A 28 16.32 -51.79 5.86
C VAL A 28 16.57 -53.18 6.46
N GLN A 29 15.61 -53.72 7.21
CA GLN A 29 15.63 -55.08 7.77
C GLN A 29 15.67 -56.17 6.69
N LYS A 30 14.86 -56.06 5.64
CA LYS A 30 14.86 -57.04 4.53
C LYS A 30 16.18 -57.08 3.79
N ILE A 31 16.87 -55.94 3.68
CA ILE A 31 18.15 -55.86 2.96
C ILE A 31 19.20 -56.70 3.69
N ILE A 32 19.29 -56.58 5.02
CA ILE A 32 20.27 -57.36 5.79
C ILE A 32 19.91 -58.84 5.82
N GLU A 33 18.62 -59.21 5.85
CA GLU A 33 18.16 -60.60 5.74
C GLU A 33 18.62 -61.24 4.42
N VAL A 34 18.42 -60.56 3.29
CA VAL A 34 18.89 -61.03 1.97
C VAL A 34 20.41 -61.18 1.94
N VAL A 35 21.16 -60.26 2.56
CA VAL A 35 22.63 -60.36 2.61
C VAL A 35 23.09 -61.58 3.41
N ILE A 36 22.49 -61.81 4.58
CA ILE A 36 22.79 -62.96 5.44
C ILE A 36 22.44 -64.27 4.73
N ASP A 37 21.25 -64.37 4.12
CA ASP A 37 20.82 -65.58 3.40
C ASP A 37 21.66 -65.87 2.14
N THR A 38 22.30 -64.84 1.58
CA THR A 38 23.16 -64.97 0.39
C THR A 38 24.54 -65.52 0.71
N ILE A 39 25.10 -65.16 1.88
CA ILE A 39 26.47 -65.53 2.27
C ILE A 39 26.39 -66.65 3.30
N ASP A 40 26.67 -67.88 2.88
CA ASP A 40 26.53 -69.08 3.73
C ASP A 40 27.41 -69.06 5.02
N LYS A 41 28.41 -68.17 5.09
CA LYS A 41 29.29 -67.98 6.26
C LYS A 41 28.81 -66.89 7.21
N ALA A 42 27.82 -66.09 6.82
CA ALA A 42 27.30 -65.03 7.65
C ALA A 42 26.12 -65.58 8.46
N ASP A 43 26.28 -65.66 9.78
CA ASP A 43 25.30 -66.25 10.68
C ASP A 43 24.42 -65.20 11.36
N GLY A 44 24.87 -63.96 11.39
CA GLY A 44 24.11 -62.82 11.88
C GLY A 44 24.73 -61.52 11.41
N GLY A 45 24.02 -60.42 11.55
CA GLY A 45 24.59 -59.12 11.25
C GLY A 45 23.82 -57.96 11.83
N PHE A 46 24.44 -56.79 11.73
CA PHE A 46 23.88 -55.50 12.11
C PHE A 46 24.02 -54.49 10.98
N LEU A 47 22.98 -53.70 10.78
CA LEU A 47 23.04 -52.46 10.03
C LEU A 47 22.93 -51.31 11.03
N LEU A 48 23.98 -50.50 11.09
CA LEU A 48 24.05 -49.37 11.99
C LEU A 48 24.05 -48.06 11.21
N LEU A 49 23.25 -47.09 11.64
CA LEU A 49 23.18 -45.76 11.06
C LEU A 49 23.69 -44.72 12.05
N TRP A 50 24.34 -43.67 11.55
CA TRP A 50 24.88 -42.60 12.37
C TRP A 50 23.78 -41.60 12.76
N ASP A 51 23.56 -41.46 14.06
CA ASP A 51 22.76 -40.37 14.61
C ASP A 51 23.67 -39.17 14.93
N ALA A 52 23.54 -38.12 14.13
CA ALA A 52 24.31 -36.88 14.30
C ALA A 52 23.92 -36.10 15.57
N THR A 53 22.74 -36.34 16.15
CA THR A 53 22.28 -35.64 17.36
C THR A 53 22.90 -36.22 18.63
N GLN A 54 23.07 -37.55 18.66
CA GLN A 54 23.65 -38.28 19.79
C GLN A 54 25.14 -38.58 19.60
N GLU A 55 25.68 -38.31 18.41
CA GLU A 55 27.06 -38.64 18.00
C GLU A 55 27.41 -40.13 18.19
N THR A 56 26.44 -41.01 17.88
CA THR A 56 26.59 -42.47 18.02
C THR A 56 25.98 -43.22 16.84
N LEU A 57 26.49 -44.42 16.58
CA LEU A 57 25.86 -45.41 15.72
C LEU A 57 24.71 -46.11 16.47
N ILE A 58 23.54 -46.12 15.84
CA ILE A 58 22.33 -46.79 16.30
C ILE A 58 22.07 -48.00 15.39
N ILE A 59 21.67 -49.12 15.98
CA ILE A 59 21.28 -50.31 15.22
C ILE A 59 19.89 -50.07 14.63
N GLU A 60 19.81 -50.01 13.30
CA GLU A 60 18.56 -49.85 12.56
C GLU A 60 17.94 -51.22 12.23
N ALA A 61 18.78 -52.20 11.94
CA ALA A 61 18.37 -53.56 11.60
C ALA A 61 19.37 -54.59 12.12
N ALA A 62 18.87 -55.77 12.48
CA ALA A 62 19.71 -56.88 12.95
C ALA A 62 19.10 -58.22 12.54
N VAL A 63 19.95 -59.20 12.24
CA VAL A 63 19.54 -60.56 11.88
C VAL A 63 20.21 -61.55 12.83
N ASN A 64 19.43 -62.49 13.37
CA ASN A 64 19.87 -63.49 14.34
C ASN A 64 20.43 -62.91 15.65
N PHE A 65 19.87 -61.78 16.08
CA PHE A 65 20.12 -61.16 17.40
C PHE A 65 18.82 -60.86 18.14
N LYS A 66 18.84 -60.89 19.48
CA LYS A 66 17.67 -60.59 20.33
C LYS A 66 17.48 -59.09 20.53
N GLU A 67 16.34 -58.57 20.07
CA GLU A 67 15.98 -57.14 20.09
C GLU A 67 16.03 -56.49 21.47
N GLU A 68 15.56 -57.20 22.51
CA GLU A 68 15.49 -56.70 23.88
C GLU A 68 16.85 -56.22 24.46
N TYR A 69 17.96 -56.73 23.91
CA TYR A 69 19.32 -56.33 24.31
C TYR A 69 19.95 -55.34 23.34
N TYR A 70 19.91 -55.59 22.02
CA TYR A 70 20.69 -54.77 21.08
C TYR A 70 20.11 -53.37 20.88
N ILE A 71 18.80 -53.16 21.08
CA ILE A 71 18.15 -51.84 20.90
C ILE A 71 18.73 -50.75 21.84
N GLN A 72 19.33 -51.17 22.95
CA GLN A 72 19.99 -50.31 23.95
C GLN A 72 21.40 -49.90 23.54
N SER A 73 21.99 -50.57 22.54
CA SER A 73 23.37 -50.33 22.10
C SER A 73 23.52 -48.99 21.39
N ARG A 74 24.55 -48.23 21.76
CA ARG A 74 24.94 -46.96 21.11
C ARG A 74 26.44 -46.89 21.01
N LEU A 75 26.98 -47.09 19.80
CA LEU A 75 28.44 -47.16 19.61
C LEU A 75 29.01 -45.78 19.24
N ALA A 76 30.04 -45.32 19.94
CA ALA A 76 30.75 -44.11 19.55
C ALA A 76 31.62 -44.33 18.30
N SER A 77 32.01 -43.24 17.63
CA SER A 77 32.97 -43.29 16.53
C SER A 77 34.33 -43.85 17.01
N GLY A 78 34.77 -44.94 16.41
CA GLY A 78 35.97 -45.69 16.80
C GLY A 78 35.75 -46.76 17.87
N GLU A 79 34.53 -46.96 18.37
CA GLU A 79 34.20 -47.95 19.41
C GLU A 79 33.88 -49.33 18.80
N GLY A 80 34.58 -50.37 19.25
CA GLY A 80 34.42 -51.72 18.72
C GLY A 80 34.77 -51.82 17.22
N ILE A 81 34.30 -52.88 16.57
CA ILE A 81 34.55 -53.13 15.15
C ILE A 81 33.77 -52.12 14.30
N SER A 82 32.46 -52.04 14.46
CA SER A 82 31.61 -51.16 13.65
C SER A 82 31.93 -49.68 13.84
N GLY A 83 32.18 -49.22 15.06
CA GLY A 83 32.62 -47.83 15.29
C GLY A 83 33.98 -47.54 14.66
N THR A 84 34.91 -48.50 14.66
CA THR A 84 36.20 -48.36 13.97
C THR A 84 36.02 -48.21 12.46
N VAL A 85 35.20 -49.05 11.84
CA VAL A 85 34.89 -48.97 10.39
C VAL A 85 34.22 -47.66 10.03
N PHE A 86 33.28 -47.18 10.84
CA PHE A 86 32.70 -45.85 10.66
C PHE A 86 33.75 -44.74 10.72
N LYS A 87 34.65 -44.79 11.71
CA LYS A 87 35.70 -43.79 11.90
C LYS A 87 36.71 -43.79 10.75
N THR A 88 37.14 -44.96 10.29
CA THR A 88 38.15 -45.06 9.22
C THR A 88 37.54 -44.89 7.83
N GLY A 89 36.26 -45.24 7.66
CA GLY A 89 35.63 -45.35 6.34
C GLY A 89 36.23 -46.49 5.49
N LYS A 90 36.85 -47.49 6.11
CA LYS A 90 37.49 -48.62 5.44
C LYS A 90 36.92 -49.94 5.92
N THR A 91 36.65 -50.83 4.98
CA THR A 91 36.23 -52.21 5.24
C THR A 91 37.25 -52.91 6.12
N LEU A 92 36.75 -53.65 7.11
CA LEU A 92 37.54 -54.41 8.06
C LEU A 92 37.07 -55.85 8.06
N VAL A 93 37.99 -56.77 7.81
CA VAL A 93 37.77 -58.21 7.86
C VAL A 93 38.67 -58.79 8.93
N ILE A 94 38.08 -59.46 9.93
CA ILE A 94 38.80 -60.01 11.07
C ILE A 94 38.58 -61.51 11.10
N HIS A 95 39.68 -62.24 11.24
CA HIS A 95 39.70 -63.70 11.24
C HIS A 95 40.26 -64.22 12.56
N GLY A 96 39.53 -65.16 13.15
CA GLY A 96 39.89 -65.80 14.41
C GLY A 96 39.29 -65.08 15.62
N GLU A 97 38.71 -65.87 16.52
CA GLU A 97 38.04 -65.39 17.74
C GLU A 97 38.94 -64.49 18.61
N SER A 98 40.24 -64.81 18.70
CA SER A 98 41.19 -64.00 19.46
C SER A 98 41.42 -62.61 18.86
N ALA A 99 41.43 -62.50 17.53
CA ALA A 99 41.56 -61.24 16.82
C ALA A 99 40.28 -60.41 16.91
N VAL A 100 39.10 -61.05 16.82
CA VAL A 100 37.80 -60.40 17.03
C VAL A 100 37.72 -59.84 18.45
N LYS A 101 38.05 -60.65 19.47
CA LYS A 101 38.06 -60.21 20.87
C LYS A 101 39.01 -59.03 21.10
N LYS A 102 40.16 -59.01 20.44
CA LYS A 102 41.09 -57.87 20.47
C LYS A 102 40.50 -56.63 19.79
N ALA A 103 39.83 -56.78 18.65
CA ALA A 103 39.19 -55.66 17.95
C ALA A 103 37.98 -55.09 18.71
N MET A 104 37.33 -55.89 19.56
CA MET A 104 36.25 -55.46 20.43
C MET A 104 36.72 -54.91 21.79
N SER A 105 38.03 -54.92 22.09
CA SER A 105 38.53 -54.58 23.43
C SER A 105 38.33 -53.12 23.84
N ASN A 106 38.06 -52.23 22.88
CA ASN A 106 37.79 -50.81 23.11
C ASN A 106 36.28 -50.49 23.16
N MET A 107 35.42 -51.51 23.09
CA MET A 107 33.97 -51.37 23.23
C MET A 107 33.62 -51.08 24.70
N LYS A 108 32.70 -50.15 24.96
CA LYS A 108 32.33 -49.80 26.33
C LYS A 108 31.55 -50.94 26.99
N GLU A 109 31.69 -51.07 28.31
CA GLU A 109 31.15 -52.19 29.09
C GLU A 109 29.63 -52.41 28.94
N PRO A 110 28.72 -51.41 28.86
CA PRO A 110 27.31 -51.72 28.59
C PRO A 110 27.10 -52.27 27.18
N ASN A 111 27.75 -51.70 26.16
CA ASN A 111 27.59 -52.11 24.77
C ASN A 111 28.12 -53.53 24.50
N TYR A 112 29.28 -53.88 25.07
CA TYR A 112 29.84 -55.23 24.95
C TYR A 112 28.90 -56.28 25.55
N GLN A 113 28.29 -55.97 26.71
CA GLN A 113 27.31 -56.85 27.35
C GLN A 113 26.00 -56.95 26.55
N TYR A 114 25.51 -55.86 25.98
CA TYR A 114 24.34 -55.88 25.09
C TYR A 114 24.58 -56.76 23.88
N TYR A 115 25.76 -56.66 23.25
CA TYR A 115 26.14 -57.52 22.13
C TYR A 115 26.12 -59.00 22.51
N LEU A 116 26.83 -59.39 23.58
CA LEU A 116 26.91 -60.79 24.00
C LEU A 116 25.54 -61.37 24.36
N LYS A 117 24.70 -60.62 25.10
CA LYS A 117 23.35 -61.10 25.46
C LYS A 117 22.42 -61.21 24.26
N SER A 118 22.64 -60.36 23.24
CA SER A 118 21.88 -60.39 22.00
C SER A 118 22.27 -61.54 21.08
N SER A 119 23.52 -62.03 21.14
CA SER A 119 24.03 -63.04 20.21
C SER A 119 23.56 -64.46 20.55
N VAL A 120 23.49 -65.32 19.52
CA VAL A 120 22.97 -66.70 19.66
C VAL A 120 23.83 -67.54 20.62
N GLN A 121 25.16 -67.42 20.54
CA GLN A 121 26.09 -68.22 21.35
C GLN A 121 26.60 -67.52 22.62
N GLN A 122 26.25 -66.24 22.83
CA GLN A 122 26.78 -65.40 23.92
C GLN A 122 28.31 -65.34 24.01
N VAL A 123 28.99 -65.58 22.88
CA VAL A 123 30.44 -65.46 22.71
C VAL A 123 30.73 -64.56 21.51
N PRO A 124 31.94 -63.98 21.44
CA PRO A 124 32.38 -63.26 20.25
C PRO A 124 32.39 -64.16 19.01
N PRO A 125 32.15 -63.63 17.81
CA PRO A 125 32.15 -64.41 16.58
C PRO A 125 33.56 -64.87 16.24
N LYS A 126 33.65 -65.96 15.47
CA LYS A 126 34.91 -66.53 14.99
C LYS A 126 35.55 -65.63 13.92
N SER A 127 34.74 -64.99 13.10
CA SER A 127 35.18 -63.98 12.14
C SER A 127 34.09 -62.93 11.91
N CYS A 128 34.50 -61.76 11.44
CA CYS A 128 33.62 -60.61 11.26
C CYS A 128 34.02 -59.85 9.99
N LEU A 129 33.03 -59.46 9.18
CA LEU A 129 33.16 -58.58 8.02
C LEU A 129 32.35 -57.32 8.29
N SER A 130 33.01 -56.17 8.32
CA SER A 130 32.36 -54.89 8.59
C SER A 130 32.72 -53.89 7.50
N VAL A 131 31.71 -53.41 6.75
CA VAL A 131 31.86 -52.49 5.63
C VAL A 131 31.23 -51.13 5.95
N PRO A 132 31.82 -50.01 5.51
CA PRO A 132 31.24 -48.69 5.71
C PRO A 132 30.08 -48.46 4.72
N ILE A 133 29.01 -47.81 5.20
CA ILE A 133 27.94 -47.28 4.36
C ILE A 133 28.26 -45.81 4.13
N THR A 134 28.82 -45.50 2.96
CA THR A 134 29.25 -44.14 2.58
C THR A 134 28.66 -43.71 1.26
N TYR A 135 28.27 -42.45 1.16
CA TYR A 135 27.87 -41.82 -0.08
C TYR A 135 28.72 -40.56 -0.31
N LYS A 136 29.55 -40.57 -1.36
CA LYS A 136 30.61 -39.56 -1.58
C LYS A 136 31.48 -39.45 -0.31
N ASP A 137 31.59 -38.26 0.29
CA ASP A 137 32.37 -38.02 1.52
C ASP A 137 31.55 -38.20 2.81
N LYS A 138 30.24 -38.46 2.71
CA LYS A 138 29.34 -38.60 3.88
C LYS A 138 29.34 -40.05 4.37
N LYS A 139 29.69 -40.22 5.65
CA LYS A 139 29.57 -41.49 6.37
C LYS A 139 28.16 -41.61 6.94
N ILE A 140 27.41 -42.59 6.45
CA ILE A 140 26.01 -42.80 6.80
C ILE A 140 25.89 -43.85 7.90
N GLY A 141 26.71 -44.89 7.85
CA GLY A 141 26.57 -46.03 8.75
C GLY A 141 27.59 -47.13 8.49
N VAL A 142 27.30 -48.33 8.98
CA VAL A 142 28.13 -49.53 8.85
C VAL A 142 27.24 -50.76 8.73
N LEU A 143 27.60 -51.68 7.85
CA LEU A 143 27.01 -53.02 7.77
C LEU A 143 28.03 -54.03 8.28
N THR A 144 27.67 -54.80 9.31
CA THR A 144 28.55 -55.77 9.95
C THR A 144 27.92 -57.16 9.91
N LEU A 145 28.68 -58.15 9.45
CA LEU A 145 28.30 -59.55 9.35
C LEU A 145 29.22 -60.37 10.26
N ASP A 146 28.60 -61.22 11.07
CA ASP A 146 29.24 -62.05 12.08
C ASP A 146 29.10 -63.53 11.70
N ASN A 147 30.20 -64.26 11.83
CA ASN A 147 30.27 -65.71 11.61
C ASN A 147 30.56 -66.40 12.96
N PHE A 148 29.59 -67.17 13.45
CA PHE A 148 29.65 -67.89 14.72
C PHE A 148 29.95 -69.38 14.53
N PHE A 149 29.57 -69.98 13.40
CA PHE A 149 29.60 -71.44 13.21
C PHE A 149 30.74 -71.88 12.27
N SER A 150 30.91 -71.22 11.13
CA SER A 150 31.89 -71.62 10.10
C SER A 150 33.32 -71.26 10.49
N ASN A 151 34.28 -72.09 10.06
CA ASN A 151 35.72 -71.82 10.19
C ASN A 151 36.32 -71.22 8.91
N ASP A 152 35.52 -71.01 7.87
CA ASP A 152 35.98 -70.46 6.59
C ASP A 152 36.09 -68.94 6.62
N TYR A 153 36.95 -68.39 5.75
CA TYR A 153 37.15 -66.95 5.59
C TYR A 153 36.22 -66.36 4.53
N PHE A 154 35.83 -65.08 4.73
CA PHE A 154 35.16 -64.30 3.70
C PHE A 154 36.07 -64.16 2.47
N THR A 155 35.53 -64.44 1.28
CA THR A 155 36.27 -64.29 0.01
C THR A 155 36.24 -62.85 -0.48
N GLU A 156 37.18 -62.47 -1.35
CA GLU A 156 37.17 -61.15 -2.02
C GLU A 156 35.85 -60.88 -2.79
N GLU A 157 35.24 -61.93 -3.37
CA GLU A 157 33.96 -61.84 -4.04
C GLU A 157 32.81 -61.52 -3.06
N GLU A 158 32.80 -62.19 -1.90
CA GLU A 158 31.83 -61.93 -0.83
C GLU A 158 32.01 -60.52 -0.24
N ILE A 159 33.26 -60.07 -0.03
CA ILE A 159 33.56 -58.72 0.45
C ILE A 159 33.06 -57.68 -0.54
N GLY A 160 33.40 -57.82 -1.82
CA GLY A 160 32.96 -56.90 -2.88
C GLY A 160 31.43 -56.86 -3.03
N PHE A 161 30.75 -57.99 -2.86
CA PHE A 161 29.28 -58.03 -2.82
C PHE A 161 28.72 -57.20 -1.66
N VAL A 162 29.23 -57.39 -0.43
CA VAL A 162 28.74 -56.66 0.75
C VAL A 162 29.05 -55.15 0.65
N GLU A 163 30.20 -54.77 0.09
CA GLU A 163 30.53 -53.36 -0.20
C GLU A 163 29.59 -52.75 -1.24
N ALA A 164 29.23 -53.50 -2.29
CA ALA A 164 28.25 -53.06 -3.28
C ALA A 164 26.87 -52.86 -2.67
N ILE A 165 26.43 -53.76 -1.77
CA ILE A 165 25.17 -53.60 -1.02
C ILE A 165 25.23 -52.40 -0.09
N ALA A 166 26.32 -52.18 0.64
CA ALA A 166 26.49 -51.00 1.49
C ALA A 166 26.40 -49.69 0.67
N THR A 167 26.92 -49.69 -0.55
CA THR A 167 26.77 -48.55 -1.47
C THR A 167 25.31 -48.33 -1.89
N GLN A 168 24.55 -49.40 -2.14
CA GLN A 168 23.11 -49.27 -2.46
C GLN A 168 22.30 -48.77 -1.26
N ILE A 169 22.55 -49.30 -0.05
CA ILE A 169 21.92 -48.83 1.19
C ILE A 169 22.19 -47.32 1.37
N ALA A 170 23.42 -46.87 1.11
CA ALA A 170 23.80 -45.47 1.19
C ALA A 170 22.96 -44.57 0.26
N ILE A 171 22.69 -45.03 -0.97
CA ILE A 171 21.88 -44.29 -1.96
C ILE A 171 20.42 -44.21 -1.50
N VAL A 172 19.83 -45.33 -1.10
CA VAL A 172 18.43 -45.40 -0.62
C VAL A 172 18.23 -44.44 0.55
N PHE A 173 19.12 -44.49 1.54
CA PHE A 173 19.00 -43.65 2.73
C PHE A 173 19.02 -42.15 2.40
N ILE A 174 19.89 -41.72 1.48
CA ILE A 174 19.97 -40.32 1.05
C ILE A 174 18.73 -39.90 0.25
N LEU A 175 18.21 -40.78 -0.62
CA LEU A 175 16.99 -40.50 -1.37
C LEU A 175 15.79 -40.33 -0.43
N SER A 176 15.62 -41.21 0.56
CA SER A 176 14.55 -41.13 1.55
C SER A 176 14.62 -39.85 2.39
N GLN A 177 15.80 -39.47 2.90
CA GLN A 177 15.96 -38.20 3.62
C GLN A 177 15.58 -36.99 2.76
N ASN A 178 16.01 -36.96 1.49
CA ASN A 178 15.72 -35.85 0.59
C ASN A 178 14.23 -35.77 0.22
N LEU A 179 13.55 -36.91 0.07
CA LEU A 179 12.10 -36.97 -0.19
C LEU A 179 11.32 -36.42 1.00
N GLU A 180 11.62 -36.89 2.21
CA GLU A 180 10.94 -36.44 3.44
C GLU A 180 11.13 -34.93 3.67
N GLU A 181 12.33 -34.40 3.43
CA GLU A 181 12.59 -32.96 3.55
C GLU A 181 11.80 -32.15 2.51
N LYS A 182 11.70 -32.64 1.26
CA LYS A 182 10.91 -31.99 0.21
C LYS A 182 9.42 -32.01 0.53
N GLU A 183 8.89 -33.12 1.04
CA GLU A 183 7.48 -33.24 1.43
C GLU A 183 7.12 -32.30 2.59
N LYS A 184 7.95 -32.26 3.66
CA LYS A 184 7.76 -31.32 4.77
C LYS A 184 7.75 -29.87 4.30
N ARG A 185 8.67 -29.50 3.40
CA ARG A 185 8.71 -28.16 2.79
C ARG A 185 7.46 -27.88 1.95
N ALA A 186 7.02 -28.83 1.12
CA ALA A 186 5.83 -28.69 0.28
C ALA A 186 4.57 -28.52 1.13
N GLN A 187 4.43 -29.28 2.22
CA GLN A 187 3.28 -29.20 3.13
C GLN A 187 3.26 -27.87 3.91
N THR A 188 4.43 -27.38 4.34
CA THR A 188 4.57 -26.05 4.95
C THR A 188 4.20 -24.93 3.97
N LEU A 189 4.63 -25.04 2.72
CA LEU A 189 4.27 -24.06 1.68
C LEU A 189 2.78 -24.12 1.34
N SER A 190 2.20 -25.32 1.22
CA SER A 190 0.79 -25.52 0.91
C SER A 190 -0.13 -24.98 2.01
N SER A 191 0.19 -25.21 3.28
CA SER A 191 -0.54 -24.63 4.42
C SER A 191 -0.45 -23.10 4.47
N THR A 192 0.71 -22.53 4.14
CA THR A 192 0.89 -21.09 4.00
C THR A 192 0.02 -20.52 2.86
N LEU A 193 0.01 -21.19 1.69
CA LEU A 193 -0.78 -20.79 0.52
C LEU A 193 -2.30 -20.94 0.72
N ALA A 194 -2.76 -22.00 1.40
CA ALA A 194 -4.18 -22.20 1.71
C ALA A 194 -4.72 -21.11 2.65
N SER A 195 -3.89 -20.67 3.60
CA SER A 195 -4.18 -19.51 4.45
C SER A 195 -4.26 -18.23 3.63
N HIS A 196 -3.38 -18.03 2.64
CA HIS A 196 -3.43 -16.91 1.71
C HIS A 196 -4.68 -16.92 0.81
N HIS A 197 -5.12 -18.07 0.31
CA HIS A 197 -6.31 -18.18 -0.53
C HIS A 197 -7.61 -17.90 0.24
N SER A 198 -7.70 -18.41 1.48
CA SER A 198 -8.86 -18.15 2.35
C SER A 198 -8.98 -16.67 2.70
N LEU A 199 -7.84 -16.00 2.95
CA LEU A 199 -7.78 -14.53 3.10
C LEU A 199 -8.28 -13.81 1.85
N ASN A 200 -7.85 -14.24 0.66
CA ASN A 200 -8.28 -13.61 -0.59
C ASN A 200 -9.79 -13.77 -0.83
N GLU A 201 -10.40 -14.92 -0.57
CA GLU A 201 -11.85 -15.08 -0.77
C GLU A 201 -12.69 -14.26 0.20
N ILE A 202 -12.30 -14.16 1.48
CA ILE A 202 -13.04 -13.35 2.46
C ILE A 202 -12.92 -11.86 2.11
N ILE A 203 -11.74 -11.41 1.66
CA ILE A 203 -11.48 -10.01 1.37
C ILE A 203 -12.03 -9.61 -0.02
N LEU A 204 -12.02 -10.48 -1.03
CA LEU A 204 -12.65 -10.23 -2.34
C LEU A 204 -14.18 -10.14 -2.26
N ASN A 205 -14.79 -10.76 -1.23
CA ASN A 205 -16.23 -10.69 -0.99
C ASN A 205 -16.64 -9.49 -0.12
N ALA A 206 -15.68 -8.80 0.53
CA ALA A 206 -15.96 -7.60 1.29
C ALA A 206 -16.26 -6.43 0.34
N ARG A 207 -17.41 -5.76 0.54
CA ARG A 207 -17.88 -4.69 -0.36
C ARG A 207 -17.36 -3.29 0.00
N ASP A 208 -16.83 -3.12 1.20
CA ASP A 208 -16.33 -1.84 1.70
C ASP A 208 -15.14 -2.03 2.65
N THR A 209 -14.37 -0.95 2.84
CA THR A 209 -13.19 -0.90 3.72
C THR A 209 -13.52 -1.34 5.15
N LYS A 210 -14.76 -1.10 5.61
CA LYS A 210 -15.23 -1.43 6.96
C LYS A 210 -15.37 -2.94 7.17
N GLN A 211 -15.94 -3.66 6.22
CA GLN A 211 -16.06 -5.12 6.25
C GLN A 211 -14.69 -5.81 6.22
N ILE A 212 -13.74 -5.25 5.47
CA ILE A 212 -12.35 -5.75 5.45
C ILE A 212 -11.74 -5.64 6.85
N ILE A 213 -11.85 -4.48 7.50
CA ILE A 213 -11.31 -4.28 8.86
C ILE A 213 -11.98 -5.22 9.87
N LEU A 214 -13.31 -5.38 9.81
CA LEU A 214 -14.04 -6.29 10.70
C LEU A 214 -13.62 -7.75 10.50
N SER A 215 -13.43 -8.17 9.25
CA SER A 215 -12.98 -9.54 8.92
C SER A 215 -11.54 -9.77 9.39
N LEU A 216 -10.64 -8.81 9.16
CA LEU A 216 -9.27 -8.87 9.64
C LEU A 216 -9.21 -8.96 11.18
N ALA A 217 -10.00 -8.14 11.87
CA ALA A 217 -10.07 -8.15 13.34
C ALA A 217 -10.55 -9.50 13.88
N SER A 218 -11.58 -10.07 13.26
CA SER A 218 -12.09 -11.40 13.60
C SER A 218 -11.08 -12.52 13.31
N MET A 219 -10.25 -12.40 12.27
CA MET A 219 -9.26 -13.44 11.92
C MET A 219 -8.07 -13.46 12.87
N ILE A 220 -7.63 -12.29 13.35
CA ILE A 220 -6.51 -12.20 14.30
C ILE A 220 -6.95 -12.23 15.77
N ASP A 221 -8.27 -12.23 16.03
CA ASP A 221 -8.88 -12.12 17.36
C ASP A 221 -8.34 -10.92 18.17
N LYS A 222 -8.21 -9.76 17.52
CA LYS A 222 -7.75 -8.52 18.14
C LYS A 222 -8.47 -7.30 17.57
N GLU A 223 -8.59 -6.28 18.42
CA GLU A 223 -9.16 -5.00 18.03
C GLU A 223 -8.23 -4.23 17.09
N LEU A 224 -8.78 -3.85 15.93
CA LEU A 224 -8.17 -2.97 14.95
C LEU A 224 -8.80 -1.58 14.98
N LEU A 225 -7.95 -0.56 14.91
CA LEU A 225 -8.31 0.85 14.79
C LEU A 225 -7.79 1.37 13.44
N TYR A 226 -8.60 2.13 12.74
CA TYR A 226 -8.33 2.63 11.40
C TYR A 226 -8.29 4.16 11.37
N PHE A 227 -7.28 4.69 10.70
CA PHE A 227 -6.95 6.11 10.61
C PHE A 227 -6.75 6.53 9.15
N ASP A 228 -7.05 7.79 8.84
CA ASP A 228 -6.77 8.38 7.52
C ASP A 228 -5.25 8.64 7.30
N ALA A 229 -4.91 9.24 6.17
CA ALA A 229 -3.52 9.52 5.80
C ALA A 229 -2.88 10.60 6.69
N GLU A 230 -3.68 11.49 7.25
CA GLU A 230 -3.30 12.55 8.19
C GLU A 230 -3.18 12.06 9.63
N GLY A 231 -3.71 10.87 9.95
CA GLY A 231 -3.68 10.27 11.28
C GLY A 231 -4.95 10.48 12.10
N HIS A 232 -6.03 11.01 11.52
CA HIS A 232 -7.31 11.12 12.22
C HIS A 232 -8.01 9.76 12.29
N TYR A 233 -8.63 9.50 13.44
CA TYR A 233 -9.39 8.28 13.67
C TYR A 233 -10.67 8.25 12.83
N LEU A 234 -10.86 7.17 12.07
CA LEU A 234 -12.05 6.94 11.26
C LEU A 234 -12.98 5.89 11.87
N PHE A 235 -12.43 4.73 12.27
CA PHE A 235 -13.23 3.58 12.66
C PHE A 235 -12.47 2.57 13.54
N GLY A 236 -13.17 1.80 14.37
CA GLY A 236 -12.62 0.70 15.17
C GLY A 236 -13.50 -0.55 15.09
N SER A 237 -12.86 -1.72 15.06
CA SER A 237 -13.54 -3.02 14.90
C SER A 237 -14.45 -3.43 16.05
N HIS A 238 -14.23 -2.90 17.27
CA HIS A 238 -15.10 -3.11 18.43
C HIS A 238 -15.67 -1.78 18.95
N SER A 239 -16.89 -1.83 19.50
CA SER A 239 -17.63 -0.66 20.00
C SER A 239 -17.22 -0.21 21.40
N SER A 240 -16.33 -0.93 22.08
CA SER A 240 -15.94 -0.72 23.47
C SER A 240 -14.43 -0.58 23.60
N THR A 241 -13.88 0.54 23.16
CA THR A 241 -12.53 0.94 23.55
C THR A 241 -12.56 1.32 25.03
N ASN A 242 -12.14 0.41 25.91
CA ASN A 242 -11.92 0.69 27.34
C ASN A 242 -10.72 1.64 27.60
N MET A 243 -10.11 2.17 26.53
CA MET A 243 -9.00 3.11 26.61
C MET A 243 -9.39 4.49 26.12
N ASN A 244 -8.72 5.50 26.68
CA ASN A 244 -8.98 6.90 26.44
C ASN A 244 -8.54 7.28 25.01
N LEU A 245 -9.48 7.18 24.04
CA LEU A 245 -9.28 7.48 22.61
C LEU A 245 -8.52 8.78 22.30
N PRO A 246 -8.77 9.91 22.99
CA PRO A 246 -8.03 11.16 22.73
C PRO A 246 -6.52 11.01 22.92
N THR A 247 -6.10 10.26 23.95
CA THR A 247 -4.67 10.06 24.25
C THR A 247 -3.98 9.15 23.24
N ILE A 248 -4.73 8.27 22.58
CA ILE A 248 -4.24 7.40 21.52
C ILE A 248 -4.08 8.19 20.21
N ILE A 249 -5.02 9.08 19.90
CA ILE A 249 -4.98 9.93 18.70
C ILE A 249 -3.78 10.87 18.75
N ASP A 250 -3.63 11.65 19.83
CA ASP A 250 -2.50 12.57 20.02
C ASP A 250 -1.15 11.84 19.90
N TRP A 251 -1.10 10.61 20.39
CA TRP A 251 0.09 9.78 20.37
C TRP A 251 0.41 9.24 18.97
N ILE A 252 -0.60 8.83 18.20
CA ILE A 252 -0.43 8.40 16.81
C ILE A 252 0.07 9.57 15.97
N GLU A 253 -0.56 10.74 16.06
CA GLU A 253 -0.14 11.93 15.32
C GLU A 253 1.35 12.23 15.55
N LEU A 254 1.82 12.18 16.80
CA LEU A 254 3.24 12.35 17.14
C LEU A 254 4.15 11.23 16.61
N SER A 255 3.65 10.00 16.56
CA SER A 255 4.41 8.80 16.17
C SER A 255 4.52 8.65 14.65
N LEU A 256 3.56 9.17 13.88
CA LEU A 256 3.55 9.11 12.42
C LEU A 256 4.73 9.88 11.80
N TYR A 257 5.17 10.99 12.42
CA TYR A 257 6.37 11.72 11.99
C TYR A 257 7.68 10.92 12.11
N GLN A 258 7.72 9.93 13.00
CA GLN A 258 8.88 9.09 13.23
C GLN A 258 8.86 7.81 12.40
N PHE A 259 7.76 7.55 11.69
CA PHE A 259 7.54 6.29 11.02
C PHE A 259 8.45 6.15 9.78
N PRO A 260 9.38 5.17 9.75
CA PRO A 260 10.32 5.04 8.64
C PRO A 260 9.61 4.64 7.35
N SER A 261 9.74 5.45 6.29
CA SER A 261 9.06 5.26 5.00
C SER A 261 9.21 3.85 4.38
N LYS A 262 10.33 3.17 4.64
CA LYS A 262 10.64 1.84 4.11
C LYS A 262 10.03 0.66 4.87
N LYS A 263 9.55 0.83 6.11
CA LYS A 263 8.98 -0.29 6.89
C LYS A 263 7.48 -0.45 6.62
N GLN A 264 6.96 -1.68 6.63
CA GLN A 264 5.53 -1.96 6.42
C GLN A 264 4.69 -1.77 7.70
N TYR A 265 5.32 -1.96 8.86
CA TYR A 265 4.74 -1.65 10.15
C TYR A 265 5.79 -1.06 11.11
N PHE A 266 5.32 -0.35 12.13
CA PHE A 266 6.13 0.19 13.20
C PHE A 266 5.54 -0.15 14.55
N GLN A 267 6.44 -0.48 15.47
CA GLN A 267 6.10 -0.89 16.81
C GLN A 267 6.43 0.25 17.76
N VAL A 268 5.53 0.54 18.68
CA VAL A 268 5.79 1.48 19.75
C VAL A 268 5.30 0.96 21.08
N SER A 269 6.09 1.22 22.12
CA SER A 269 5.75 0.91 23.50
C SER A 269 4.78 1.94 24.06
N LEU A 270 3.65 1.47 24.57
CA LEU A 270 2.61 2.26 25.23
C LEU A 270 2.79 2.17 26.76
N PRO A 271 2.20 3.10 27.53
CA PRO A 271 2.10 2.98 28.99
C PRO A 271 1.42 1.66 29.40
N ASN A 272 1.72 1.13 30.58
CA ASN A 272 1.17 -0.13 31.12
C ASN A 272 1.58 -1.41 30.36
N GLU A 273 2.82 -1.50 29.86
CA GLU A 273 3.36 -2.67 29.15
C GLU A 273 2.62 -3.08 27.86
N LEU A 274 1.79 -2.17 27.32
CA LEU A 274 1.14 -2.35 26.04
C LEU A 274 2.08 -2.00 24.89
N THR A 275 1.79 -2.52 23.71
CA THR A 275 2.52 -2.25 22.49
C THR A 275 1.53 -1.99 21.36
N GLY A 276 1.69 -0.86 20.69
CA GLY A 276 0.96 -0.51 19.48
C GLY A 276 1.74 -0.93 18.25
N TYR A 277 1.09 -1.65 17.34
CA TYR A 277 1.64 -1.97 16.02
C TYR A 277 0.85 -1.20 14.96
N ILE A 278 1.50 -0.26 14.30
CA ILE A 278 0.94 0.58 13.25
C ILE A 278 1.34 -0.01 11.90
N PHE A 279 0.37 -0.47 11.12
CA PHE A 279 0.52 -0.96 9.76
C PHE A 279 0.12 0.12 8.78
N LYS A 280 0.93 0.31 7.74
CA LYS A 280 0.66 1.32 6.71
C LYS A 280 -0.24 0.76 5.62
N ILE A 281 -1.21 1.56 5.20
CA ILE A 281 -1.98 1.34 3.99
C ILE A 281 -1.37 2.26 2.94
N SER A 282 -0.56 1.68 2.06
CA SER A 282 0.20 2.43 1.06
C SER A 282 -0.10 1.91 -0.34
N SER A 283 -0.43 2.82 -1.24
CA SER A 283 -0.62 2.58 -2.66
C SER A 283 0.53 3.16 -3.48
N LEU A 284 0.46 3.02 -4.81
CA LEU A 284 1.37 3.70 -5.75
C LEU A 284 1.29 5.23 -5.68
N TYR A 285 0.19 5.78 -5.14
CA TYR A 285 -0.05 7.22 -5.03
C TYR A 285 0.35 7.80 -3.67
N GLY A 286 0.81 6.97 -2.74
CA GLY A 286 1.18 7.39 -1.39
C GLY A 286 0.49 6.59 -0.29
N ILE A 287 0.58 7.10 0.93
CA ILE A 287 -0.08 6.51 2.09
C ILE A 287 -1.53 7.00 2.11
N THR A 288 -2.47 6.08 2.21
CA THR A 288 -3.91 6.36 2.22
C THR A 288 -4.54 6.15 3.60
N GLY A 289 -3.80 5.55 4.54
CA GLY A 289 -4.20 5.45 5.92
C GLY A 289 -3.33 4.52 6.75
N TYR A 290 -3.75 4.29 7.99
CA TYR A 290 -3.04 3.45 8.94
C TYR A 290 -3.99 2.53 9.68
N LEU A 291 -3.50 1.35 10.01
CA LEU A 291 -4.21 0.35 10.79
C LEU A 291 -3.41 0.05 12.05
N LEU A 292 -4.00 0.27 13.22
CA LEU A 292 -3.37 0.08 14.51
C LEU A 292 -3.98 -1.13 15.21
N VAL A 293 -3.13 -1.99 15.76
CA VAL A 293 -3.52 -3.00 16.75
C VAL A 293 -2.77 -2.74 18.05
N ILE A 294 -3.48 -2.74 19.18
CA ILE A 294 -2.88 -2.58 20.51
C ILE A 294 -2.97 -3.90 21.24
N CYS A 295 -1.85 -4.38 21.77
CA CYS A 295 -1.81 -5.64 22.51
C CYS A 295 -0.65 -5.66 23.52
N PRO A 296 -0.65 -6.57 24.50
CA PRO A 296 0.49 -6.73 25.42
C PRO A 296 1.80 -6.94 24.67
N ALA A 297 2.93 -6.51 25.27
CA ALA A 297 4.24 -6.63 24.64
C ALA A 297 4.53 -8.04 24.13
N ASN A 298 5.05 -8.14 22.90
CA ASN A 298 5.38 -9.39 22.19
C ASN A 298 4.21 -10.36 21.96
N SER A 299 2.95 -9.94 22.16
CA SER A 299 1.78 -10.81 21.93
C SER A 299 1.28 -10.85 20.48
N LEU A 300 1.82 -10.03 19.57
CA LEU A 300 1.46 -10.07 18.15
C LEU A 300 2.35 -11.08 17.43
N ASP A 301 1.77 -12.22 17.12
CA ASP A 301 2.41 -13.36 16.48
C ASP A 301 2.68 -13.10 14.99
N VAL A 302 3.46 -13.99 14.37
CA VAL A 302 3.90 -13.86 12.98
C VAL A 302 2.71 -13.93 12.01
N TYR A 303 1.71 -14.76 12.30
CA TYR A 303 0.52 -14.90 11.45
C TYR A 303 -0.32 -13.63 11.47
N SER A 304 -0.56 -13.00 12.63
CA SER A 304 -1.27 -11.71 12.70
C SER A 304 -0.55 -10.61 11.94
N LYS A 305 0.79 -10.52 12.06
CA LYS A 305 1.59 -9.51 11.33
C LYS A 305 1.50 -9.68 9.81
N LEU A 306 1.56 -10.91 9.32
CA LEU A 306 1.42 -11.22 7.88
C LEU A 306 0.00 -10.92 7.39
N THR A 307 -1.01 -11.34 8.15
CA THR A 307 -2.43 -11.09 7.85
C THR A 307 -2.72 -9.60 7.74
N LEU A 308 -2.25 -8.79 8.69
CA LEU A 308 -2.44 -7.34 8.65
C LEU A 308 -1.66 -6.68 7.51
N SER A 309 -0.42 -7.12 7.26
CA SER A 309 0.38 -6.59 6.15
C SER A 309 -0.26 -6.86 4.78
N HIS A 310 -0.90 -8.02 4.61
CA HIS A 310 -1.65 -8.36 3.40
C HIS A 310 -2.98 -7.62 3.34
N GLY A 311 -3.69 -7.52 4.46
CA GLY A 311 -4.91 -6.76 4.61
C GLY A 311 -4.74 -5.30 4.19
N THR A 312 -3.65 -4.64 4.62
CA THR A 312 -3.39 -3.25 4.21
C THR A 312 -3.11 -3.10 2.72
N ALA A 313 -2.52 -4.10 2.06
CA ALA A 313 -2.32 -4.07 0.61
C ALA A 313 -3.65 -4.17 -0.15
N ILE A 314 -4.58 -5.00 0.31
CA ILE A 314 -5.90 -5.13 -0.33
C ILE A 314 -6.77 -3.91 -0.03
N MET A 315 -6.71 -3.37 1.19
CA MET A 315 -7.35 -2.10 1.53
C MET A 315 -6.87 -0.96 0.63
N ALA A 316 -5.57 -0.90 0.32
CA ALA A 316 -5.03 0.09 -0.62
C ALA A 316 -5.66 -0.05 -2.03
N ILE A 317 -5.89 -1.28 -2.51
CA ILE A 317 -6.54 -1.53 -3.80
C ILE A 317 -8.02 -1.12 -3.78
N GLU A 318 -8.77 -1.49 -2.74
CA GLU A 318 -10.20 -1.13 -2.66
C GLU A 318 -10.37 0.40 -2.51
N GLN A 319 -9.52 1.06 -1.74
CA GLN A 319 -9.50 2.53 -1.65
C GLN A 319 -9.15 3.18 -2.99
N MET A 320 -8.20 2.63 -3.75
CA MET A 320 -7.91 3.13 -5.10
C MET A 320 -9.11 2.99 -6.04
N LYS A 321 -9.91 1.92 -5.89
CA LYS A 321 -11.12 1.71 -6.68
C LYS A 321 -12.23 2.68 -6.28
N GLU A 322 -12.43 2.91 -4.99
CA GLU A 322 -13.38 3.91 -4.47
C GLU A 322 -12.97 5.32 -4.91
N GLN A 323 -11.68 5.66 -4.79
CA GLN A 323 -11.13 6.93 -5.26
C GLN A 323 -11.32 7.08 -6.78
N LYS A 324 -10.95 6.09 -7.59
CA LYS A 324 -11.19 6.13 -9.05
C LYS A 324 -12.66 6.26 -9.42
N PHE A 325 -13.55 5.66 -8.65
CA PHE A 325 -14.99 5.80 -8.88
C PHE A 325 -15.47 7.22 -8.59
N LEU A 326 -15.00 7.85 -7.51
CA LEU A 326 -15.27 9.25 -7.19
C LEU A 326 -14.64 10.19 -8.24
N GLU A 327 -13.40 9.94 -8.65
CA GLU A 327 -12.71 10.65 -9.73
C GLU A 327 -13.50 10.59 -11.03
N SER A 328 -13.96 9.40 -11.43
CA SER A 328 -14.78 9.20 -12.63
C SER A 328 -16.07 10.03 -12.57
N LYS A 329 -16.77 10.04 -11.43
CA LYS A 329 -18.00 10.85 -11.25
C LYS A 329 -17.74 12.34 -11.37
N VAL A 330 -16.64 12.85 -10.82
CA VAL A 330 -16.29 14.27 -10.93
C VAL A 330 -15.87 14.61 -12.36
N GLN A 331 -15.10 13.74 -13.03
CA GLN A 331 -14.72 13.92 -14.44
C GLN A 331 -15.94 13.92 -15.37
N GLU A 332 -16.92 13.04 -15.14
CA GLU A 332 -18.20 13.06 -15.87
C GLU A 332 -18.93 14.40 -15.72
N ARG A 333 -18.94 14.98 -14.52
CA ARG A 333 -19.53 16.31 -14.28
C ARG A 333 -18.76 17.44 -14.95
N MET A 334 -17.42 17.38 -14.95
CA MET A 334 -16.60 18.37 -15.65
C MET A 334 -16.83 18.30 -17.17
N ALA A 335 -16.92 17.08 -17.72
CA ALA A 335 -17.24 16.86 -19.13
C ALA A 335 -18.65 17.38 -19.46
N LEU A 336 -19.63 17.12 -18.58
CA LEU A 336 -20.97 17.67 -18.73
C LEU A 336 -20.96 19.21 -18.72
N PHE A 337 -20.23 19.83 -17.80
CA PHE A 337 -20.12 21.29 -17.76
C PHE A 337 -19.56 21.85 -19.06
N GLN A 338 -18.50 21.23 -19.61
CA GLN A 338 -17.97 21.61 -20.92
C GLN A 338 -18.99 21.42 -22.05
N GLN A 339 -19.74 20.32 -22.03
CA GLN A 339 -20.84 20.12 -22.98
C GLN A 339 -21.91 21.19 -22.85
N LEU A 340 -22.29 21.61 -21.63
CA LEU A 340 -23.26 22.69 -21.43
C LEU A 340 -22.78 24.04 -21.97
N LEU A 341 -21.48 24.29 -21.96
CA LEU A 341 -20.89 25.49 -22.54
C LEU A 341 -20.84 25.44 -24.08
N ILE A 342 -20.80 24.26 -24.70
CA ILE A 342 -20.66 24.06 -26.16
C ILE A 342 -21.99 23.75 -26.85
N SER A 343 -22.69 22.73 -26.38
CA SER A 343 -23.96 22.24 -26.89
C SER A 343 -25.08 22.62 -25.93
N GLN A 344 -25.81 23.67 -26.26
CA GLN A 344 -26.94 24.21 -25.51
C GLN A 344 -28.19 23.31 -25.61
N SER A 345 -28.08 22.02 -25.24
CA SER A 345 -29.19 21.06 -25.37
C SER A 345 -29.92 20.83 -24.04
N ASP A 346 -31.23 21.05 -24.03
CA ASP A 346 -32.10 20.90 -22.84
C ASP A 346 -32.22 19.46 -22.30
N GLN A 347 -31.97 18.44 -23.12
CA GLN A 347 -32.29 17.04 -22.77
C GLN A 347 -31.45 16.49 -21.60
N THR A 348 -30.20 16.94 -21.45
CA THR A 348 -29.25 16.45 -20.44
C THR A 348 -29.47 17.04 -19.04
N LEU A 349 -29.94 18.29 -18.95
CA LEU A 349 -30.21 18.95 -17.66
C LEU A 349 -31.58 18.57 -17.08
N ASN A 350 -32.58 18.36 -17.95
CA ASN A 350 -33.92 17.91 -17.53
C ASN A 350 -33.92 16.53 -16.86
N THR A 351 -32.90 15.70 -17.12
CA THR A 351 -32.69 14.43 -16.41
C THR A 351 -31.97 14.57 -15.07
N MET A 352 -31.31 15.72 -14.81
CA MET A 352 -30.56 15.96 -13.57
C MET A 352 -31.31 16.77 -12.54
N PHE A 353 -32.27 17.59 -12.95
CA PHE A 353 -33.22 18.21 -12.04
C PHE A 353 -34.48 17.34 -11.98
N ASP A 354 -34.76 16.76 -10.82
CA ASP A 354 -35.95 15.90 -10.59
C ASP A 354 -37.31 16.62 -10.77
N ASP A 355 -37.30 17.96 -10.94
CA ASP A 355 -38.47 18.83 -11.08
C ASP A 355 -38.52 19.45 -12.49
N THR A 356 -39.72 19.60 -13.06
CA THR A 356 -39.93 20.03 -14.46
C THR A 356 -40.37 21.49 -14.64
N TYR A 357 -40.34 22.33 -13.60
CA TYR A 357 -40.77 23.73 -13.71
C TYR A 357 -39.80 24.72 -13.04
N PHE A 358 -38.75 25.08 -13.78
CA PHE A 358 -37.88 26.22 -13.46
C PHE A 358 -38.14 27.35 -14.45
N GLN A 359 -38.14 28.58 -13.96
CA GLN A 359 -38.40 29.77 -14.78
C GLN A 359 -37.11 30.50 -15.17
N ALA A 360 -36.02 30.24 -14.45
CA ALA A 360 -34.72 30.85 -14.72
C ALA A 360 -33.58 30.00 -14.17
N TYR A 361 -32.37 30.31 -14.64
CA TYR A 361 -31.11 29.73 -14.17
C TYR A 361 -30.11 30.85 -13.86
N CYS A 362 -29.11 30.55 -13.04
CA CYS A 362 -27.99 31.43 -12.76
C CYS A 362 -26.74 30.62 -12.47
N LEU A 363 -25.59 31.04 -13.00
CA LEU A 363 -24.30 30.51 -12.57
C LEU A 363 -23.71 31.36 -11.44
N LEU A 364 -23.14 30.70 -10.46
CA LEU A 364 -22.32 31.27 -9.41
C LEU A 364 -20.90 30.73 -9.50
N SER A 365 -19.92 31.51 -9.07
CA SER A 365 -18.56 31.04 -8.81
C SER A 365 -18.26 31.23 -7.33
N TYR A 366 -18.05 30.14 -6.61
CA TYR A 366 -17.58 30.14 -5.23
C TYR A 366 -16.09 29.83 -5.20
N LYS A 367 -15.30 30.73 -4.61
CA LYS A 367 -13.85 30.54 -4.44
C LYS A 367 -13.51 30.50 -2.96
N GLN A 368 -12.82 29.43 -2.58
CA GLN A 368 -12.23 29.25 -1.26
C GLN A 368 -10.71 29.06 -1.41
N GLU A 369 -9.96 29.51 -0.42
CA GLU A 369 -8.50 29.35 -0.38
C GLU A 369 -8.12 27.85 -0.37
N GLY A 370 -7.22 27.45 -1.27
CA GLY A 370 -6.76 26.05 -1.40
C GLY A 370 -7.67 25.10 -2.19
N PHE A 371 -8.77 25.58 -2.79
CA PHE A 371 -9.57 24.76 -3.70
C PHE A 371 -8.82 24.46 -5.00
N ASN A 372 -8.89 23.21 -5.46
CA ASN A 372 -8.37 22.75 -6.74
C ASN A 372 -9.29 21.66 -7.29
N GLU A 373 -9.64 21.72 -8.57
CA GLU A 373 -10.50 20.73 -9.25
C GLU A 373 -9.96 19.28 -9.19
N ALA A 374 -8.65 19.08 -9.01
CA ALA A 374 -8.02 17.78 -8.82
C ALA A 374 -8.18 17.21 -7.38
N ASN A 375 -8.70 18.00 -6.44
CA ASN A 375 -8.99 17.55 -5.08
C ASN A 375 -10.46 17.13 -4.95
N TYR A 376 -10.73 15.90 -5.40
CA TYR A 376 -12.07 15.33 -5.50
C TYR A 376 -12.77 15.16 -4.13
N ALA A 377 -12.02 14.80 -3.08
CA ALA A 377 -12.57 14.66 -1.72
C ALA A 377 -13.05 16.01 -1.17
N ASN A 378 -12.25 17.07 -1.33
CA ASN A 378 -12.63 18.42 -0.94
C ASN A 378 -13.87 18.91 -1.73
N THR A 379 -13.93 18.61 -3.03
CA THR A 379 -15.08 18.98 -3.88
C THR A 379 -16.39 18.37 -3.38
N LEU A 380 -16.40 17.07 -3.04
CA LEU A 380 -17.60 16.38 -2.55
C LEU A 380 -18.04 16.88 -1.16
N ASN A 381 -17.07 17.19 -0.29
CA ASN A 381 -17.36 17.75 1.03
C ASN A 381 -18.02 19.13 0.90
N LEU A 382 -17.46 20.01 0.06
CA LEU A 382 -18.03 21.32 -0.22
C LEU A 382 -19.42 21.19 -0.84
N GLU A 383 -19.62 20.30 -1.80
CA GLU A 383 -20.94 20.04 -2.36
C GLU A 383 -21.96 19.65 -1.28
N SER A 384 -21.67 18.66 -0.44
CA SER A 384 -22.57 18.23 0.64
C SER A 384 -22.89 19.36 1.62
N GLN A 385 -21.87 20.14 1.99
CA GLN A 385 -22.02 21.27 2.91
C GLN A 385 -22.89 22.38 2.32
N TYR A 386 -22.72 22.70 1.05
CA TYR A 386 -23.36 23.83 0.40
C TYR A 386 -24.70 23.47 -0.24
N GLN A 387 -24.90 22.23 -0.70
CA GLN A 387 -26.18 21.79 -1.28
C GLN A 387 -27.35 22.04 -0.33
N ASN A 388 -27.18 21.80 0.97
CA ASN A 388 -28.18 22.10 1.98
C ASN A 388 -28.44 23.61 2.17
N LYS A 389 -27.40 24.45 2.02
CA LYS A 389 -27.51 25.91 2.15
C LYS A 389 -28.14 26.57 0.92
N PHE A 390 -27.91 26.03 -0.27
CA PHE A 390 -28.47 26.54 -1.53
C PHE A 390 -29.88 26.03 -1.83
N ARG A 391 -30.29 24.90 -1.23
CA ARG A 391 -31.63 24.31 -1.41
C ARG A 391 -32.83 25.26 -1.18
N PRO A 392 -32.81 26.21 -0.22
CA PRO A 392 -33.88 27.19 -0.05
C PRO A 392 -33.99 28.20 -1.21
N ILE A 393 -32.93 28.38 -2.00
CA ILE A 393 -32.83 29.34 -3.10
C ILE A 393 -33.28 28.68 -4.41
N GLY A 394 -32.88 27.42 -4.62
CA GLY A 394 -33.23 26.65 -5.80
C GLY A 394 -32.50 25.32 -5.84
N ASN A 395 -32.76 24.54 -6.89
CA ASN A 395 -32.03 23.30 -7.10
C ASN A 395 -30.65 23.64 -7.67
N CYS A 396 -29.60 23.09 -7.07
CA CYS A 396 -28.22 23.41 -7.44
C CYS A 396 -27.49 22.18 -7.97
N ILE A 397 -26.70 22.40 -9.01
CA ILE A 397 -25.70 21.45 -9.51
C ILE A 397 -24.34 22.13 -9.41
N PHE A 398 -23.38 21.44 -8.80
CA PHE A 398 -22.03 21.95 -8.62
C PHE A 398 -21.12 21.45 -9.76
N PHE A 399 -20.10 22.21 -10.11
CA PHE A 399 -19.14 21.90 -11.15
C PHE A 399 -17.77 22.40 -10.72
N PRO A 400 -16.85 21.51 -10.30
CA PRO A 400 -15.47 21.92 -10.06
C PRO A 400 -14.84 22.43 -11.35
N HIS A 401 -14.24 23.62 -11.30
CA HIS A 401 -13.59 24.23 -12.46
C HIS A 401 -12.41 25.12 -12.03
N LYS A 402 -11.21 24.73 -12.45
CA LYS A 402 -9.93 25.36 -12.11
C LYS A 402 -9.78 25.51 -10.59
N ASP A 403 -9.73 26.74 -10.10
CA ASP A 403 -9.57 27.09 -8.69
C ASP A 403 -10.89 27.56 -8.03
N SER A 404 -12.04 27.20 -8.62
CA SER A 404 -13.35 27.59 -8.12
C SER A 404 -14.40 26.50 -8.30
N LEU A 405 -15.44 26.56 -7.48
CA LEU A 405 -16.64 25.74 -7.63
C LEU A 405 -17.69 26.57 -8.37
N ILE A 406 -18.02 26.16 -9.60
CA ILE A 406 -19.12 26.74 -10.37
C ILE A 406 -20.42 26.08 -9.92
N ILE A 407 -21.47 26.87 -9.70
CA ILE A 407 -22.75 26.38 -9.19
C ILE A 407 -23.83 26.85 -10.14
N LEU A 408 -24.53 25.91 -10.79
CA LEU A 408 -25.73 26.19 -11.55
C LEU A 408 -26.93 26.09 -10.62
N ILE A 409 -27.66 27.19 -10.45
CA ILE A 409 -28.90 27.21 -9.67
C ILE A 409 -30.07 27.34 -10.64
N ALA A 410 -31.00 26.40 -10.56
CA ALA A 410 -32.30 26.45 -11.20
C ALA A 410 -33.33 27.08 -10.25
N LEU A 411 -33.92 28.19 -10.68
CA LEU A 411 -34.78 29.06 -9.90
C LEU A 411 -36.25 28.82 -10.27
N ARG A 412 -37.11 28.79 -9.25
CA ARG A 412 -38.56 28.66 -9.43
C ARG A 412 -39.23 30.00 -9.79
N ASP A 413 -38.60 31.11 -9.44
CA ASP A 413 -39.03 32.48 -9.74
C ASP A 413 -37.89 33.24 -10.43
N GLN A 414 -38.17 33.79 -11.61
CA GLN A 414 -37.22 34.62 -12.37
C GLN A 414 -36.88 35.97 -11.69
N HIS A 415 -37.72 36.41 -10.74
CA HIS A 415 -37.54 37.64 -9.98
C HIS A 415 -36.86 37.44 -8.63
N GLU A 416 -36.45 36.20 -8.30
CA GLU A 416 -35.73 35.88 -7.07
C GLU A 416 -34.49 36.75 -6.92
N ASN A 417 -34.39 37.48 -5.80
CA ASN A 417 -33.20 38.27 -5.51
C ASN A 417 -32.11 37.37 -4.90
N ILE A 418 -31.33 36.74 -5.79
CA ILE A 418 -30.26 35.80 -5.44
C ILE A 418 -29.30 36.41 -4.41
N GLU A 419 -28.90 37.67 -4.55
CA GLU A 419 -28.00 38.32 -3.57
C GLU A 419 -28.60 38.34 -2.17
N SER A 420 -29.88 38.69 -2.04
CA SER A 420 -30.54 38.73 -0.72
C SER A 420 -30.70 37.32 -0.14
N SER A 421 -31.01 36.35 -0.97
CA SER A 421 -31.19 34.95 -0.54
C SER A 421 -29.85 34.34 -0.12
N LEU A 422 -28.75 34.61 -0.84
CA LEU A 422 -27.41 34.18 -0.44
C LEU A 422 -26.97 34.81 0.88
N ASN A 423 -27.16 36.12 1.06
CA ASN A 423 -26.83 36.80 2.32
C ASN A 423 -27.60 36.25 3.52
N LYS A 424 -28.81 35.70 3.29
CA LYS A 424 -29.65 35.13 4.35
C LYS A 424 -29.20 33.71 4.77
N TYR A 425 -28.79 32.88 3.81
CA TYR A 425 -28.55 31.45 4.03
C TYR A 425 -27.07 31.06 4.03
N ILE A 426 -26.17 31.95 3.62
CA ILE A 426 -24.74 31.68 3.51
C ILE A 426 -23.94 32.68 4.33
N THR A 427 -23.20 32.17 5.32
CA THR A 427 -22.17 32.92 6.04
C THR A 427 -20.82 32.62 5.40
N LEU A 428 -20.17 33.63 4.85
CA LEU A 428 -18.85 33.54 4.23
C LEU A 428 -17.75 33.96 5.22
N GLN A 429 -16.59 33.31 5.15
CA GLN A 429 -15.38 33.76 5.87
C GLN A 429 -14.68 34.92 5.12
N ASN A 430 -13.75 35.63 5.77
CA ASN A 430 -13.10 36.84 5.24
C ASN A 430 -12.40 36.64 3.88
N ASN A 431 -12.00 35.41 3.54
CA ASN A 431 -11.30 35.09 2.29
C ASN A 431 -12.20 34.44 1.23
N GLU A 432 -13.49 34.24 1.50
CA GLU A 432 -14.43 33.57 0.60
C GLU A 432 -15.25 34.60 -0.19
N ARG A 433 -15.47 34.30 -1.47
CA ARG A 433 -16.27 35.16 -2.35
C ARG A 433 -17.20 34.34 -3.22
N ILE A 434 -18.40 34.86 -3.43
CA ILE A 434 -19.39 34.36 -4.40
C ILE A 434 -19.58 35.42 -5.47
N LEU A 435 -19.30 35.04 -6.72
CA LEU A 435 -19.61 35.83 -7.90
C LEU A 435 -20.90 35.31 -8.53
N ILE A 436 -21.77 36.20 -8.97
CA ILE A 436 -23.09 35.88 -9.54
C ILE A 436 -23.13 36.36 -10.99
N GLY A 437 -23.34 35.44 -11.94
CA GLY A 437 -23.59 35.79 -13.34
C GLY A 437 -24.96 36.41 -13.57
N ARG A 438 -25.31 36.71 -14.82
CA ARG A 438 -26.69 37.13 -15.14
C ARG A 438 -27.68 35.98 -14.94
N VAL A 439 -28.89 36.34 -14.54
CA VAL A 439 -30.04 35.41 -14.54
C VAL A 439 -30.49 35.21 -15.99
N ILE A 440 -30.68 33.95 -16.38
CA ILE A 440 -31.06 33.54 -17.74
C ILE A 440 -32.38 32.78 -17.70
N ALA A 441 -33.22 32.94 -18.71
CA ALA A 441 -34.51 32.24 -18.76
C ALA A 441 -34.37 30.78 -19.21
N ASN A 442 -33.36 30.48 -20.03
CA ASN A 442 -33.16 29.18 -20.66
C ASN A 442 -31.69 28.74 -20.63
N ILE A 443 -31.47 27.44 -20.86
CA ILE A 443 -30.17 26.77 -20.78
C ILE A 443 -29.19 27.30 -21.85
N GLU A 444 -29.71 27.76 -22.99
CA GLU A 444 -28.94 28.45 -24.04
C GLU A 444 -28.15 29.66 -23.50
N GLY A 445 -28.65 30.32 -22.46
CA GLY A 445 -27.98 31.43 -21.81
C GLY A 445 -26.81 31.06 -20.89
N ILE A 446 -26.56 29.76 -20.61
CA ILE A 446 -25.57 29.33 -19.61
C ILE A 446 -24.18 29.86 -19.96
N PHE A 447 -23.80 29.77 -21.24
CA PHE A 447 -22.51 30.28 -21.70
C PHE A 447 -22.35 31.79 -21.44
N ALA A 448 -23.41 32.58 -21.65
CA ALA A 448 -23.38 34.02 -21.36
C ALA A 448 -23.25 34.29 -19.85
N SER A 449 -23.96 33.54 -19.01
CA SER A 449 -23.81 33.63 -17.56
C SER A 449 -22.41 33.19 -17.09
N TYR A 450 -21.74 32.29 -17.81
CA TYR A 450 -20.38 31.85 -17.50
C TYR A 450 -19.34 32.92 -17.88
N GLN A 451 -19.47 33.54 -19.05
CA GLN A 451 -18.62 34.66 -19.47
C GLN A 451 -18.68 35.84 -18.47
N ASP A 452 -19.85 36.08 -17.87
CA ASP A 452 -20.01 37.08 -16.81
C ASP A 452 -19.14 36.77 -15.59
N LEU A 453 -19.07 35.49 -15.20
CA LEU A 453 -18.23 35.04 -14.08
C LEU A 453 -16.75 35.20 -14.40
N GLU A 454 -16.31 34.87 -15.62
CA GLU A 454 -14.92 35.09 -16.04
C GLU A 454 -14.54 36.57 -16.01
N LEU A 455 -15.45 37.46 -16.45
CA LEU A 455 -15.22 38.90 -16.34
C LEU A 455 -15.11 39.35 -14.89
N LEU A 456 -16.02 38.89 -14.01
CA LEU A 456 -16.00 39.22 -12.58
C LEU A 456 -14.75 38.69 -11.87
N GLN A 457 -14.28 37.49 -12.20
CA GLN A 457 -13.06 36.93 -11.61
C GLN A 457 -11.84 37.83 -11.84
N ASN A 458 -11.78 38.47 -13.02
CA ASN A 458 -10.72 39.41 -13.39
C ASN A 458 -10.94 40.85 -12.88
N THR A 459 -12.12 41.15 -12.31
CA THR A 459 -12.51 42.52 -11.92
C THR A 459 -13.07 42.64 -10.50
N GLN A 460 -12.93 41.59 -9.70
CA GLN A 460 -13.40 41.51 -8.31
C GLN A 460 -12.74 42.51 -7.36
N HIS A 461 -11.59 43.11 -7.72
CA HIS A 461 -10.96 44.19 -6.95
C HIS A 461 -11.69 45.53 -7.09
N LEU A 462 -12.60 45.66 -8.05
CA LEU A 462 -13.33 46.89 -8.34
C LEU A 462 -14.63 47.04 -7.54
N ILE A 463 -15.10 45.97 -6.92
CA ILE A 463 -16.38 45.95 -6.20
C ILE A 463 -16.14 45.44 -4.79
N ASP A 464 -16.51 46.25 -3.80
CA ASP A 464 -16.49 45.85 -2.41
C ASP A 464 -17.60 44.85 -2.10
N GLY A 465 -17.26 43.83 -1.32
CA GLY A 465 -18.20 42.83 -0.81
C GLY A 465 -17.77 41.39 -1.09
N THR A 466 -18.36 40.46 -0.34
CA THR A 466 -18.13 39.01 -0.51
C THR A 466 -19.09 38.38 -1.51
N ILE A 467 -20.22 39.03 -1.81
CA ILE A 467 -21.21 38.58 -2.80
C ILE A 467 -21.36 39.66 -3.89
N ILE A 468 -20.85 39.35 -5.08
CA ILE A 468 -20.72 40.31 -6.19
C ILE A 468 -21.52 39.82 -7.40
N SER A 469 -22.57 40.53 -7.78
CA SER A 469 -23.29 40.26 -9.03
C SER A 469 -22.74 41.03 -10.21
N TYR A 470 -22.76 40.38 -11.37
CA TYR A 470 -22.52 40.98 -12.68
C TYR A 470 -23.41 42.21 -12.93
N LYS A 471 -24.61 42.23 -12.33
CA LYS A 471 -25.51 43.39 -12.42
C LYS A 471 -24.90 44.67 -11.81
N LYS A 472 -24.08 44.55 -10.75
CA LYS A 472 -23.45 45.69 -10.05
C LYS A 472 -22.42 46.43 -10.91
N LEU A 473 -21.82 45.78 -11.91
CA LEU A 473 -20.88 46.44 -12.82
C LEU A 473 -21.52 47.56 -13.66
N GLY A 474 -22.85 47.62 -13.81
CA GLY A 474 -23.50 48.72 -14.51
C GLY A 474 -22.95 48.90 -15.94
N ILE A 475 -22.58 50.12 -16.32
CA ILE A 475 -21.98 50.43 -17.62
C ILE A 475 -20.56 49.87 -17.78
N TYR A 476 -19.84 49.67 -16.67
CA TYR A 476 -18.45 49.19 -16.69
C TYR A 476 -18.31 47.82 -17.34
N ARG A 477 -19.36 46.97 -17.31
CA ARG A 477 -19.35 45.66 -17.98
C ARG A 477 -19.05 45.77 -19.49
N TYR A 478 -19.56 46.82 -20.14
CA TYR A 478 -19.37 47.04 -21.57
C TYR A 478 -17.97 47.60 -21.84
N LEU A 479 -17.52 48.54 -21.02
CA LEU A 479 -16.15 49.08 -21.09
C LEU A 479 -15.11 47.98 -20.91
N LEU A 480 -15.34 47.07 -19.95
CA LEU A 480 -14.46 45.94 -19.68
C LEU A 480 -14.48 44.88 -20.78
N SER A 481 -15.57 44.77 -21.54
CA SER A 481 -15.68 43.86 -22.70
C SER A 481 -14.94 44.34 -23.96
N MET A 482 -14.52 45.60 -24.00
CA MET A 482 -13.74 46.14 -25.13
C MET A 482 -12.36 45.46 -25.24
N SER A 483 -11.84 45.39 -26.47
CA SER A 483 -10.47 44.92 -26.70
C SER A 483 -9.46 45.87 -26.04
N SER A 484 -8.28 45.37 -25.67
CA SER A 484 -7.25 46.21 -25.04
C SER A 484 -6.82 47.38 -25.91
N ILE A 485 -6.81 47.19 -27.24
CA ILE A 485 -6.49 48.23 -28.24
C ILE A 485 -7.55 49.33 -28.20
N GLU A 486 -8.83 48.98 -28.22
CA GLU A 486 -9.93 49.95 -28.17
C GLU A 486 -9.96 50.70 -26.84
N LYS A 487 -9.68 50.00 -25.73
CA LYS A 487 -9.55 50.64 -24.41
C LYS A 487 -8.44 51.69 -24.41
N GLN A 488 -7.27 51.35 -24.94
CA GLN A 488 -6.13 52.26 -25.02
C GLN A 488 -6.42 53.44 -25.95
N TYR A 489 -6.97 53.18 -27.13
CA TYR A 489 -7.35 54.23 -28.09
C TYR A 489 -8.31 55.22 -27.46
N PHE A 490 -9.37 54.76 -26.79
CA PHE A 490 -10.33 55.62 -26.11
C PHE A 490 -9.69 56.44 -24.97
N VAL A 491 -8.80 55.82 -24.19
CA VAL A 491 -8.05 56.53 -23.13
C VAL A 491 -7.14 57.61 -23.71
N GLU A 492 -6.42 57.31 -24.79
CA GLU A 492 -5.54 58.26 -25.47
C GLU A 492 -6.34 59.38 -26.13
N GLU A 493 -7.44 59.07 -26.80
CA GLU A 493 -8.32 60.06 -27.43
C GLU A 493 -8.79 61.13 -26.42
N ILE A 494 -9.16 60.70 -25.21
CA ILE A 494 -9.75 61.59 -24.20
C ILE A 494 -8.72 62.19 -23.24
N LEU A 495 -7.74 61.42 -22.76
CA LEU A 495 -6.86 61.85 -21.66
C LEU A 495 -5.44 62.22 -22.10
N ASN A 496 -5.01 61.89 -23.32
CA ASN A 496 -3.62 62.13 -23.76
C ASN A 496 -3.09 63.56 -23.51
N PRO A 497 -3.88 64.64 -23.67
CA PRO A 497 -3.38 66.01 -23.42
C PRO A 497 -2.98 66.29 -21.96
N ILE A 498 -3.44 65.46 -21.02
CA ILE A 498 -3.12 65.54 -19.58
C ILE A 498 -2.34 64.31 -19.08
N LEU A 499 -2.07 63.29 -19.91
CA LEU A 499 -1.24 62.15 -19.54
C LEU A 499 0.25 62.55 -19.49
N PRO A 500 1.09 61.87 -18.69
CA PRO A 500 2.51 62.19 -18.62
C PRO A 500 3.20 61.82 -19.94
N SER A 501 4.02 62.72 -20.48
CA SER A 501 4.90 62.41 -21.62
C SER A 501 5.95 61.37 -21.20
N GLN A 502 6.31 60.47 -22.13
CA GLN A 502 7.16 59.30 -21.88
C GLN A 502 8.54 59.61 -21.23
N ASP A 503 8.99 60.87 -21.27
CA ASP A 503 10.28 61.32 -20.72
C ASP A 503 10.26 61.65 -19.21
N ASN A 504 9.10 61.73 -18.55
CA ASN A 504 8.97 62.18 -17.15
C ASN A 504 8.31 61.14 -16.22
N GLN A 505 8.81 59.90 -16.22
CA GLN A 505 8.31 58.80 -15.37
C GLN A 505 8.51 58.97 -13.84
N ARG A 506 9.03 60.12 -13.38
CA ARG A 506 9.37 60.35 -11.95
C ARG A 506 8.58 61.45 -11.25
N THR A 507 7.63 62.10 -11.91
CA THR A 507 6.85 63.19 -11.29
C THR A 507 5.37 62.82 -11.24
N LYS A 508 4.75 62.87 -10.05
CA LYS A 508 3.30 62.75 -9.87
C LYS A 508 2.58 63.63 -10.89
N ASN A 509 1.64 63.06 -11.63
CA ASN A 509 0.87 63.81 -12.62
C ASN A 509 -0.21 64.64 -11.92
N ASP A 510 0.21 65.83 -11.51
CA ASP A 510 -0.59 66.78 -10.74
C ASP A 510 -1.97 67.09 -11.33
N LEU A 511 -2.15 67.07 -12.66
CA LEU A 511 -3.44 67.35 -13.30
C LEU A 511 -4.35 66.12 -13.31
N LEU A 512 -3.83 64.94 -13.64
CA LEU A 512 -4.60 63.70 -13.61
C LEU A 512 -5.06 63.36 -12.19
N ASP A 513 -4.17 63.49 -11.21
CA ASP A 513 -4.49 63.29 -9.79
C ASP A 513 -5.58 64.28 -9.31
N THR A 514 -5.52 65.54 -9.78
CA THR A 514 -6.55 66.54 -9.48
C THR A 514 -7.89 66.15 -10.10
N LEU A 515 -7.90 65.67 -11.35
CA LEU A 515 -9.11 65.25 -12.04
C LEU A 515 -9.79 64.06 -11.36
N ILE A 516 -9.02 63.03 -10.97
CA ILE A 516 -9.52 61.86 -10.24
C ILE A 516 -10.16 62.29 -8.91
N ASN A 517 -9.47 63.09 -8.11
CA ASN A 517 -10.00 63.56 -6.82
C ASN A 517 -11.20 64.49 -7.00
N TYR A 518 -11.22 65.32 -8.04
CA TYR A 518 -12.35 66.19 -8.35
C TYR A 518 -13.63 65.40 -8.61
N PHE A 519 -13.56 64.31 -9.39
CA PHE A 519 -14.71 63.43 -9.61
C PHE A 519 -15.11 62.64 -8.35
N HIS A 520 -14.14 62.18 -7.54
CA HIS A 520 -14.44 61.53 -6.26
C HIS A 520 -15.14 62.46 -5.26
N CYS A 521 -14.82 63.75 -5.30
CA CYS A 521 -15.46 64.79 -4.49
C CYS A 521 -16.70 65.39 -5.20
N HIS A 522 -17.35 64.63 -6.08
CA HIS A 522 -18.58 65.05 -6.77
C HIS A 522 -18.48 66.42 -7.48
N LYS A 523 -17.32 66.69 -8.09
CA LYS A 523 -17.01 67.97 -8.75
C LYS A 523 -17.02 69.18 -7.79
N ASN A 524 -16.75 68.97 -6.50
CA ASN A 524 -16.68 70.04 -5.50
C ASN A 524 -15.23 70.50 -5.27
N VAL A 525 -14.91 71.72 -5.70
CA VAL A 525 -13.56 72.31 -5.59
C VAL A 525 -13.07 72.39 -4.14
N ALA A 526 -13.93 72.77 -3.20
CA ALA A 526 -13.57 72.92 -1.79
C ALA A 526 -13.20 71.57 -1.15
N GLN A 527 -14.02 70.55 -1.38
CA GLN A 527 -13.77 69.19 -0.88
C GLN A 527 -12.55 68.55 -1.54
N THR A 528 -12.35 68.81 -2.84
CA THR A 528 -11.17 68.33 -3.57
C THR A 528 -9.89 68.93 -3.01
N ALA A 529 -9.90 70.23 -2.72
CA ALA A 529 -8.77 70.94 -2.14
C ALA A 529 -8.42 70.42 -0.72
N GLU A 530 -9.44 70.18 0.11
CA GLU A 530 -9.25 69.57 1.43
C GLU A 530 -8.66 68.16 1.32
N ARG A 531 -9.22 67.30 0.45
CA ARG A 531 -8.77 65.93 0.22
C ARG A 531 -7.34 65.85 -0.32
N MET A 532 -6.94 66.80 -1.15
CA MET A 532 -5.59 66.87 -1.73
C MET A 532 -4.60 67.67 -0.87
N HIS A 533 -5.02 68.22 0.28
CA HIS A 533 -4.22 69.13 1.11
C HIS A 533 -3.67 70.35 0.33
N MET A 534 -4.51 70.92 -0.54
CA MET A 534 -4.20 72.06 -1.40
C MET A 534 -5.10 73.26 -1.10
N HIS A 535 -4.70 74.46 -1.52
CA HIS A 535 -5.58 75.63 -1.48
C HIS A 535 -6.64 75.54 -2.59
N GLN A 536 -7.88 75.98 -2.30
CA GLN A 536 -9.01 75.92 -3.25
C GLN A 536 -8.69 76.59 -4.59
N ASN A 537 -8.04 77.76 -4.57
CA ASN A 537 -7.61 78.46 -5.79
C ASN A 537 -6.67 77.62 -6.67
N THR A 538 -5.79 76.81 -6.08
CA THR A 538 -4.87 75.97 -6.84
C THR A 538 -5.61 74.82 -7.54
N VAL A 539 -6.59 74.22 -6.86
CA VAL A 539 -7.46 73.20 -7.46
C VAL A 539 -8.33 73.81 -8.56
N TYR A 540 -8.92 74.98 -8.32
CA TYR A 540 -9.70 75.71 -9.32
C TYR A 540 -8.87 75.99 -10.59
N TYR A 541 -7.65 76.49 -10.43
CA TYR A 541 -6.75 76.75 -11.55
C TYR A 541 -6.37 75.46 -12.30
N ARG A 542 -6.10 74.35 -11.59
CA ARG A 542 -5.82 73.06 -12.23
C ARG A 542 -7.02 72.52 -13.00
N ILE A 543 -8.25 72.71 -12.50
CA ILE A 543 -9.48 72.35 -13.21
C ILE A 543 -9.61 73.15 -14.51
N GLN A 544 -9.40 74.47 -14.47
CA GLN A 544 -9.40 75.30 -15.69
C GLN A 544 -8.34 74.84 -16.70
N GLN A 545 -7.13 74.52 -16.23
CA GLN A 545 -6.08 73.98 -17.10
C GLN A 545 -6.45 72.63 -17.71
N ILE A 546 -7.18 71.77 -16.99
CA ILE A 546 -7.65 70.49 -17.51
C ILE A 546 -8.71 70.73 -18.60
N GLU A 547 -9.68 71.61 -18.37
CA GLU A 547 -10.70 71.96 -19.37
C GLU A 547 -10.08 72.54 -20.65
N GLU A 548 -9.09 73.43 -20.52
CA GLU A 548 -8.36 73.99 -21.66
C GLU A 548 -7.56 72.95 -22.43
N LYS A 549 -6.83 72.07 -21.73
CA LYS A 549 -5.99 71.03 -22.35
C LYS A 549 -6.81 69.94 -23.03
N LEU A 550 -7.90 69.53 -22.40
CA LEU A 550 -8.80 68.51 -22.94
C LEU A 550 -9.75 69.08 -24.00
N GLN A 551 -9.96 70.40 -24.04
CA GLN A 551 -10.99 71.06 -24.83
C GLN A 551 -12.41 70.53 -24.52
N LEU A 552 -12.64 70.19 -23.25
CA LEU A 552 -13.89 69.62 -22.74
C LEU A 552 -14.38 70.45 -21.54
N ASP A 553 -15.69 70.66 -21.47
CA ASP A 553 -16.37 71.24 -20.30
C ASP A 553 -16.69 70.15 -19.27
N LEU A 554 -16.16 70.23 -18.05
CA LEU A 554 -16.37 69.23 -16.99
C LEU A 554 -17.78 69.29 -16.38
N ASN A 555 -18.53 70.36 -16.62
CA ASN A 555 -19.92 70.52 -16.21
C ASN A 555 -20.90 69.94 -17.24
N ASP A 556 -20.48 69.76 -18.50
CA ASP A 556 -21.25 69.03 -19.50
C ASP A 556 -21.34 67.54 -19.14
N ILE A 557 -22.55 66.98 -19.26
CA ILE A 557 -22.81 65.59 -18.84
C ILE A 557 -22.10 64.60 -19.75
N GLN A 558 -22.08 64.83 -21.06
CA GLN A 558 -21.49 63.94 -22.04
C GLN A 558 -19.97 63.92 -21.92
N HIS A 559 -19.35 65.10 -21.76
CA HIS A 559 -17.91 65.23 -21.50
C HIS A 559 -17.51 64.56 -20.18
N ALA A 560 -18.26 64.81 -19.10
CA ALA A 560 -17.99 64.20 -17.81
C ALA A 560 -18.09 62.67 -17.86
N MET A 561 -19.07 62.12 -18.57
CA MET A 561 -19.21 60.67 -18.75
C MET A 561 -18.04 60.07 -19.53
N ASN A 562 -17.61 60.69 -20.62
CA ASN A 562 -16.46 60.22 -21.42
C ASN A 562 -15.17 60.24 -20.60
N ILE A 563 -14.94 61.31 -19.84
CA ILE A 563 -13.78 61.43 -18.96
C ILE A 563 -13.83 60.36 -17.85
N GLN A 564 -14.98 60.15 -17.21
CA GLN A 564 -15.12 59.09 -16.19
C GLN A 564 -14.89 57.68 -16.76
N ALA A 565 -15.37 57.40 -17.97
CA ALA A 565 -15.12 56.14 -18.65
C ALA A 565 -13.63 55.97 -19.00
N ALA A 566 -12.97 57.01 -19.49
CA ALA A 566 -11.55 56.99 -19.81
C ALA A 566 -10.68 56.84 -18.55
N LEU A 567 -11.01 57.54 -17.45
CA LEU A 567 -10.32 57.39 -16.16
C LEU A 567 -10.49 55.97 -15.59
N PHE A 568 -11.69 55.41 -15.69
CA PHE A 568 -11.94 54.03 -15.29
C PHE A 568 -11.05 53.06 -16.07
N LEU A 569 -11.01 53.17 -17.40
CA LEU A 569 -10.20 52.31 -18.26
C LEU A 569 -8.70 52.50 -18.05
N TYR A 570 -8.23 53.73 -17.84
CA TYR A 570 -6.83 54.04 -17.51
C TYR A 570 -6.38 53.33 -16.23
N ASN A 571 -7.22 53.35 -15.19
CA ASN A 571 -6.93 52.66 -13.92
C ASN A 571 -6.99 51.12 -14.01
N GLN A 572 -7.45 50.55 -15.12
CA GLN A 572 -7.44 49.10 -15.37
C GLN A 572 -6.28 48.63 -16.24
N GLN A 573 -5.43 49.54 -16.74
CA GLN A 573 -4.21 49.16 -17.46
C GLN A 573 -3.16 48.65 -16.44
N PRO A 574 -2.46 47.54 -16.75
CA PRO A 574 -1.50 46.92 -15.84
C PRO A 574 -0.27 47.78 -15.54
#